data_AF-A0A2P5LGM2-F1
#
_entry.id   AF-A0A2P5LGM2-F1
#
_cell.length_a   1.000
_cell.length_b   1.000
_cell.length_c   1.000
_cell.angle_alpha   90.00
_cell.angle_beta   90.00
_cell.angle_gamma   90.00
#
_symmetry.space_group_name_H-M   'P 1'
#
loop_
_entity.id
_entity.type
_entity.pdbx_description
1 polymer ?
#
loop_
_entity_poly.entity_id
_entity_poly.type
_entity_poly.pdbx_seq_one_letter_code
_entity_poly.pdbx_strand_id
1 'polypeptide(L)'
;MSDNYSEEIQPLFKLLANEAFRFVIVRHRHFSLVKRLEADLQIRFSDRPVKIVNAADKNFSYRQLIDAYCALQRGFYFIENFEELLKQDRDSQVPISANMAANNQRRRDITVGMNLHRDYLARFPIALFIFIAGSAGEMYAKTIMEKMPDLWSFRSLIMDLALPEEATLALPDRFIEANLLSFDPATIIAPPETLSELKRLQQALADTPPNEKAYLLTLYPQLFRLQFESGNYQDALTTLETWHSQAGNNDKTQILIGKGDVYETFGDLNQALDNFIAALALCEQTNDTTNKAICLERIGSIYTAQGNLEQALAYFEEETALFKSLYVVYPSNVSFKHGLAISYEKLGATHTAQGNLAQALEFFEEFYRLSQELYAAYPSNVRFKNGLAVSYERLGATHTALGNL
;
A
#
# COMPACT_ATOMS: atom_id res chain seq x y z
N MET A 1 11.09 8.72 6.12
CA MET A 1 10.29 7.62 6.68
C MET A 1 11.15 6.38 6.55
N SER A 2 11.53 5.70 7.63
CA SER A 2 12.19 4.40 7.46
C SER A 2 11.12 3.42 7.01
N ASP A 3 11.14 3.11 5.71
CA ASP A 3 10.60 1.85 5.24
C ASP A 3 11.23 0.76 6.11
N ASN A 4 10.42 -0.19 6.62
CA ASN A 4 10.98 -1.41 7.22
C ASN A 4 11.90 -2.14 6.20
N TYR A 5 11.72 -1.87 4.90
CA TYR A 5 12.65 -2.26 3.84
C TYR A 5 14.10 -1.86 4.14
N SER A 6 14.38 -0.62 4.56
CA SER A 6 15.76 -0.18 4.80
C SER A 6 16.38 -0.83 6.04
N GLU A 7 15.57 -1.19 7.04
CA GLU A 7 16.04 -1.84 8.27
C GLU A 7 16.19 -3.36 8.10
N GLU A 8 15.25 -4.03 7.41
CA GLU A 8 15.28 -5.49 7.19
C GLU A 8 16.28 -5.93 6.11
N ILE A 9 16.50 -5.11 5.08
CA ILE A 9 17.38 -5.46 3.95
C ILE A 9 18.87 -5.29 4.27
N GLN A 10 19.24 -4.41 5.20
CA GLN A 10 20.66 -4.16 5.53
C GLN A 10 21.38 -5.41 6.07
N PRO A 11 20.80 -6.20 7.00
CA PRO A 11 21.35 -7.51 7.39
C PRO A 11 21.49 -8.47 6.21
N LEU A 12 20.51 -8.51 5.30
CA LEU A 12 20.52 -9.39 4.13
C LEU A 12 21.74 -9.10 3.23
N PHE A 13 22.04 -7.83 2.94
CA PHE A 13 23.21 -7.50 2.12
C PHE A 13 24.54 -7.89 2.77
N LYS A 14 24.66 -7.79 4.10
CA LYS A 14 25.85 -8.26 4.81
C LYS A 14 26.01 -9.77 4.71
N LEU A 15 24.90 -10.52 4.79
CA LEU A 15 24.91 -11.98 4.67
C LEU A 15 25.24 -12.44 3.25
N LEU A 16 24.66 -11.79 2.24
CA LEU A 16 24.90 -12.11 0.82
C LEU A 16 26.30 -11.73 0.32
N ALA A 17 27.03 -10.87 1.04
CA ALA A 17 28.44 -10.64 0.76
C ALA A 17 29.25 -11.95 0.84
N ASN A 18 28.84 -12.88 1.70
CA ASN A 18 29.38 -14.23 1.77
C ASN A 18 28.61 -15.18 0.84
N GLU A 19 29.30 -15.86 -0.07
CA GLU A 19 28.72 -16.83 -1.02
C GLU A 19 28.23 -18.14 -0.39
N ALA A 20 28.47 -18.32 0.91
CA ALA A 20 27.91 -19.42 1.68
C ALA A 20 26.40 -19.27 1.95
N PHE A 21 25.86 -18.06 1.87
CA PHE A 21 24.47 -17.77 2.19
C PHE A 21 23.56 -17.94 0.98
N ARG A 22 22.60 -18.88 1.06
CA ARG A 22 22.07 -19.51 -0.16
C ARG A 22 20.56 -19.62 -0.28
N PHE A 23 19.80 -19.60 0.82
CA PHE A 23 18.36 -19.83 0.75
C PHE A 23 17.62 -18.77 1.54
N VAL A 24 16.89 -17.92 0.82
CA VAL A 24 16.17 -16.78 1.38
C VAL A 24 14.69 -16.90 1.02
N ILE A 25 13.83 -16.89 2.03
CA ILE A 25 12.39 -16.82 1.85
C ILE A 25 11.96 -15.39 2.15
N VAL A 26 11.40 -14.72 1.15
CA VAL A 26 10.93 -13.34 1.26
C VAL A 26 9.42 -13.37 1.19
N ARG A 27 8.77 -13.07 2.31
CA ARG A 27 7.34 -12.78 2.32
C ARG A 27 7.18 -11.32 1.97
N HIS A 28 6.30 -11.01 1.04
CA HIS A 28 6.01 -9.63 0.67
C HIS A 28 4.51 -9.37 0.70
N ARG A 29 4.12 -8.21 1.23
CA ARG A 29 2.74 -7.69 1.08
C ARG A 29 2.56 -6.92 -0.24
N HIS A 30 3.66 -6.41 -0.81
CA HIS A 30 3.63 -5.55 -1.99
C HIS A 30 4.72 -5.95 -2.99
N PHE A 31 4.37 -6.18 -4.26
CA PHE A 31 5.30 -6.65 -5.28
C PHE A 31 6.38 -5.62 -5.67
N SER A 32 6.09 -4.31 -5.53
CA SER A 32 7.11 -3.26 -5.73
C SER A 32 8.34 -3.43 -4.83
N LEU A 33 8.20 -4.05 -3.66
CA LEU A 33 9.31 -4.34 -2.75
C LEU A 33 10.23 -5.44 -3.32
N VAL A 34 9.66 -6.38 -4.09
CA VAL A 34 10.42 -7.41 -4.81
C VAL A 34 11.26 -6.76 -5.92
N LYS A 35 10.66 -5.86 -6.71
CA LYS A 35 11.38 -5.12 -7.76
C LYS A 35 12.45 -4.17 -7.21
N ARG A 36 12.18 -3.53 -6.08
CA ARG A 36 13.17 -2.72 -5.37
C ARG A 36 14.35 -3.57 -4.89
N LEU A 37 14.08 -4.75 -4.33
CA LEU A 37 15.11 -5.70 -3.89
C LEU A 37 15.97 -6.19 -5.05
N GLU A 38 15.33 -6.50 -6.19
CA GLU A 38 16.02 -6.85 -7.43
C GLU A 38 17.00 -5.76 -7.86
N ALA A 39 16.51 -4.51 -7.98
CA ALA A 39 17.31 -3.37 -8.38
C ALA A 39 18.49 -3.13 -7.42
N ASP A 40 18.24 -3.17 -6.11
CA ASP A 40 19.28 -2.93 -5.11
C ASP A 40 20.36 -4.02 -5.12
N LEU A 41 19.97 -5.30 -5.31
CA LEU A 41 20.92 -6.41 -5.43
C LEU A 41 21.79 -6.27 -6.68
N GLN A 42 21.20 -5.87 -7.80
CA GLN A 42 21.91 -5.69 -9.06
C GLN A 42 22.88 -4.49 -9.01
N ILE A 43 22.52 -3.42 -8.29
CA ILE A 43 23.39 -2.27 -8.04
C ILE A 43 24.56 -2.65 -7.11
N ARG A 44 24.30 -3.36 -6.01
CA ARG A 44 25.33 -3.71 -5.02
C ARG A 44 26.27 -4.84 -5.43
N PHE A 45 25.78 -5.80 -6.21
CA PHE A 45 26.49 -7.00 -6.62
C PHE A 45 26.48 -7.13 -8.14
N SER A 46 27.02 -6.12 -8.82
CA SER A 46 27.07 -6.07 -10.29
C SER A 46 27.88 -7.19 -10.93
N ASP A 47 28.72 -7.89 -10.16
CA ASP A 47 29.47 -9.09 -10.58
C ASP A 47 28.64 -10.38 -10.57
N ARG A 48 27.39 -10.32 -10.10
CA ARG A 48 26.51 -11.48 -9.92
C ARG A 48 25.25 -11.37 -10.80
N PRO A 49 25.05 -12.27 -11.77
CA PRO A 49 23.86 -12.25 -12.61
C PRO A 49 22.60 -12.62 -11.83
N VAL A 50 21.48 -12.00 -12.18
CA VAL A 50 20.14 -12.27 -11.63
C VAL A 50 19.34 -13.03 -12.68
N LYS A 51 18.73 -14.16 -12.29
CA LYS A 51 17.78 -14.91 -13.12
C LYS A 51 16.44 -15.00 -12.41
N ILE A 52 15.36 -14.64 -13.10
CA ILE A 52 14.01 -14.60 -12.55
C ILE A 52 13.15 -15.62 -13.29
N VAL A 53 12.34 -16.35 -12.52
CA VAL A 53 11.35 -17.27 -13.04
C VAL A 53 10.04 -17.13 -12.26
N ASN A 54 8.93 -17.13 -12.98
CA ASN A 54 7.59 -17.05 -12.39
C ASN A 54 7.00 -18.46 -12.23
N ALA A 55 6.67 -18.84 -11.00
CA ALA A 55 6.10 -20.16 -10.72
C ALA A 55 4.65 -20.32 -11.22
N ALA A 56 3.94 -19.22 -11.48
CA ALA A 56 2.58 -19.21 -12.00
C ALA A 56 2.50 -19.59 -13.50
N ASP A 57 3.60 -19.48 -14.25
CA ASP A 57 3.61 -19.75 -15.70
C ASP A 57 3.25 -21.20 -16.02
N LYS A 58 2.31 -21.45 -16.92
CA LYS A 58 1.87 -22.83 -17.26
C LYS A 58 2.97 -23.67 -17.92
N ASN A 59 3.92 -23.03 -18.59
CA ASN A 59 5.06 -23.69 -19.23
C ASN A 59 6.22 -23.98 -18.26
N PHE A 60 6.15 -23.48 -17.03
CA PHE A 60 7.22 -23.67 -16.06
C PHE A 60 7.29 -25.13 -15.62
N SER A 61 8.40 -25.78 -15.95
CA SER A 61 8.70 -27.17 -15.60
C SER A 61 9.84 -27.25 -14.60
N TYR A 62 9.77 -28.23 -13.71
CA TYR A 62 10.82 -28.51 -12.73
C TYR A 62 12.22 -28.67 -13.38
N ARG A 63 12.30 -29.40 -14.51
CA ARG A 63 13.58 -29.61 -15.19
C ARG A 63 14.19 -28.30 -15.69
N GLN A 64 13.36 -27.43 -16.28
CA GLN A 64 13.80 -26.12 -16.75
C GLN A 64 14.28 -25.22 -15.61
N LEU A 65 13.66 -25.31 -14.42
CA LEU A 65 14.15 -24.60 -13.24
C LEU A 65 15.55 -25.05 -12.86
N ILE A 66 15.80 -26.37 -12.80
CA ILE A 66 17.12 -26.88 -12.44
C ILE A 66 18.13 -26.55 -13.53
N ASP A 67 17.77 -26.69 -14.81
CA ASP A 67 18.65 -26.35 -15.92
C ASP A 67 19.02 -24.86 -15.91
N ALA A 68 18.07 -23.97 -15.65
CA ALA A 68 18.31 -22.53 -15.52
C ALA A 68 19.15 -22.19 -14.29
N TYR A 69 18.92 -22.87 -13.16
CA TYR A 69 19.73 -22.72 -11.95
C TYR A 69 21.18 -23.17 -12.20
N CYS A 70 21.37 -24.32 -12.84
CA CYS A 70 22.67 -24.84 -13.22
C CYS A 70 23.37 -23.94 -14.24
N ALA A 71 22.65 -23.38 -15.21
CA ALA A 71 23.23 -22.48 -16.21
C ALA A 71 23.77 -21.19 -15.60
N LEU A 72 23.20 -20.73 -14.47
CA LEU A 72 23.61 -19.50 -13.81
C LEU A 72 25.01 -19.61 -13.18
N GLN A 73 25.40 -20.79 -12.68
CA GLN A 73 26.68 -21.13 -12.03
C GLN A 73 27.04 -20.32 -10.77
N ARG A 74 26.81 -19.01 -10.74
CA ARG A 74 27.03 -18.07 -9.62
C ARG A 74 26.07 -16.90 -9.75
N GLY A 75 25.46 -16.45 -8.65
CA GLY A 75 24.61 -15.24 -8.66
C GLY A 75 23.31 -15.38 -7.87
N PHE A 76 22.25 -14.78 -8.38
CA PHE A 76 20.94 -14.74 -7.71
C PHE A 76 19.86 -15.39 -8.57
N TYR A 77 19.11 -16.32 -7.98
CA TYR A 77 18.02 -17.03 -8.65
C TYR A 77 16.70 -16.75 -7.93
N PHE A 78 15.77 -16.08 -8.61
CA PHE A 78 14.51 -15.61 -8.04
C PHE A 78 13.35 -16.44 -8.55
N ILE A 79 12.52 -16.93 -7.63
CA ILE A 79 11.26 -17.59 -7.94
C ILE A 79 10.12 -16.74 -7.42
N GLU A 80 9.40 -16.10 -8.34
CA GLU A 80 8.22 -15.26 -8.05
C GLU A 80 6.94 -16.11 -7.98
N ASN A 81 5.94 -15.63 -7.24
CA ASN A 81 4.62 -16.25 -7.05
C ASN A 81 4.67 -17.71 -6.57
N PHE A 82 5.57 -18.02 -5.63
CA PHE A 82 5.82 -19.39 -5.20
C PHE A 82 4.61 -20.03 -4.50
N GLU A 83 3.73 -19.23 -3.93
CA GLU A 83 2.46 -19.67 -3.32
C GLU A 83 1.59 -20.50 -4.27
N GLU A 84 1.69 -20.27 -5.59
CA GLU A 84 0.95 -21.06 -6.60
C GLU A 84 1.33 -22.54 -6.62
N LEU A 85 2.55 -22.89 -6.21
CA LEU A 85 2.99 -24.29 -6.06
C LEU A 85 2.49 -24.92 -4.75
N LEU A 86 2.19 -24.08 -3.76
CA LEU A 86 1.77 -24.48 -2.43
C LEU A 86 0.26 -24.73 -2.34
N LYS A 87 -0.55 -24.10 -3.19
CA LYS A 87 -2.01 -24.33 -3.27
C LYS A 87 -2.32 -25.83 -3.38
N GLN A 88 -3.26 -26.30 -2.55
CA GLN A 88 -3.98 -27.55 -2.74
C GLN A 88 -5.42 -27.17 -2.99
N ASP A 89 -5.98 -27.55 -4.13
CA ASP A 89 -7.43 -27.47 -4.33
C ASP A 89 -8.07 -28.54 -3.44
N ARG A 90 -8.30 -28.21 -2.17
CA ARG A 90 -9.28 -28.89 -1.33
C ARG A 90 -10.62 -28.23 -1.60
N ASP A 91 -11.29 -28.66 -2.65
CA ASP A 91 -12.75 -28.71 -2.61
C ASP A 91 -13.24 -30.05 -3.14
N SER A 92 -13.44 -30.92 -2.16
CA SER A 92 -14.06 -32.22 -2.27
C SER A 92 -15.54 -32.05 -2.60
N GLN A 93 -15.90 -31.68 -3.84
CA GLN A 93 -17.25 -31.91 -4.41
C GLN A 93 -17.42 -31.54 -5.90
N VAL A 94 -16.42 -30.96 -6.57
CA VAL A 94 -16.49 -30.70 -8.02
C VAL A 94 -15.73 -31.79 -8.78
N PRO A 95 -16.30 -32.39 -9.86
CA PRO A 95 -15.57 -33.36 -10.67
C PRO A 95 -14.31 -32.71 -11.25
N ILE A 96 -13.16 -33.29 -10.92
CA ILE A 96 -11.83 -32.82 -11.32
C ILE A 96 -11.77 -32.78 -12.85
N SER A 97 -11.71 -31.58 -13.43
CA SER A 97 -11.46 -31.44 -14.87
C SER A 97 -10.07 -31.99 -15.22
N ALA A 98 -9.89 -32.56 -16.42
CA ALA A 98 -8.59 -33.09 -16.85
C ALA A 98 -7.45 -32.06 -16.75
N ASN A 99 -7.78 -30.77 -16.91
CA ASN A 99 -6.85 -29.65 -16.79
C ASN A 99 -6.43 -29.39 -15.32
N MET A 100 -7.36 -29.52 -14.37
CA MET A 100 -7.05 -29.42 -12.93
C MET A 100 -6.18 -30.58 -12.46
N ALA A 101 -6.44 -31.80 -12.92
CA ALA A 101 -5.61 -32.97 -12.60
C ALA A 101 -4.17 -32.78 -13.09
N ALA A 102 -4.00 -32.30 -14.33
CA ALA A 102 -2.69 -32.03 -14.91
C ALA A 102 -1.92 -30.94 -14.15
N ASN A 103 -2.59 -29.85 -13.75
CA ASN A 103 -1.94 -28.77 -13.02
C ASN A 103 -1.55 -29.18 -11.59
N ASN A 104 -2.39 -29.98 -10.91
CA ASN A 104 -2.07 -30.52 -9.59
C ASN A 104 -0.90 -31.51 -9.62
N GLN A 105 -0.83 -32.36 -10.66
CA GLN A 105 0.33 -33.23 -10.86
C GLN A 105 1.61 -32.42 -11.11
N ARG A 106 1.54 -31.40 -11.98
CA ARG A 106 2.65 -30.49 -12.25
C ARG A 106 3.18 -29.81 -10.98
N ARG A 107 2.30 -29.24 -10.16
CA ARG A 107 2.66 -28.60 -8.88
C ARG A 107 3.39 -29.59 -7.96
N ARG A 108 2.89 -30.83 -7.85
CA ARG A 108 3.52 -31.90 -7.06
C ARG A 108 4.91 -32.23 -7.58
N ASP A 109 5.06 -32.45 -8.88
CA ASP A 109 6.34 -32.79 -9.50
C ASP A 109 7.41 -31.72 -9.24
N ILE A 110 7.02 -30.44 -9.29
CA ILE A 110 7.92 -29.31 -8.98
C ILE A 110 8.33 -29.31 -7.51
N THR A 111 7.37 -29.42 -6.59
CA THR A 111 7.68 -29.41 -5.14
C THR A 111 8.55 -30.59 -4.72
N VAL A 112 8.26 -31.79 -5.22
CA VAL A 112 9.06 -33.00 -4.95
C VAL A 112 10.45 -32.85 -5.53
N GLY A 113 10.56 -32.40 -6.78
CA GLY A 113 11.85 -32.19 -7.43
C GLY A 113 12.72 -31.20 -6.66
N MET A 114 12.19 -30.04 -6.26
CA MET A 114 12.96 -29.05 -5.52
C MET A 114 13.45 -29.57 -4.16
N ASN A 115 12.69 -30.47 -3.52
CA ASN A 115 13.06 -31.06 -2.24
C ASN A 115 14.19 -32.11 -2.35
N LEU A 116 14.20 -32.92 -3.41
CA LEU A 116 15.14 -34.05 -3.58
C LEU A 116 16.60 -33.66 -3.86
N HIS A 117 16.87 -32.39 -4.17
CA HIS A 117 18.17 -31.94 -4.67
C HIS A 117 18.92 -30.96 -3.76
N ARG A 118 18.65 -30.99 -2.44
CA ARG A 118 19.30 -30.13 -1.43
C ARG A 118 20.82 -30.03 -1.58
N ASP A 119 21.51 -31.16 -1.58
CA ASP A 119 22.99 -31.22 -1.63
C ASP A 119 23.53 -30.86 -3.01
N TYR A 120 22.68 -30.87 -4.03
CA TYR A 120 23.05 -30.52 -5.40
C TYR A 120 22.93 -29.02 -5.62
N LEU A 121 21.85 -28.38 -5.16
CA LEU A 121 21.70 -26.92 -5.19
C LEU A 121 22.78 -26.23 -4.36
N ALA A 122 23.17 -26.82 -3.23
CA ALA A 122 24.27 -26.35 -2.40
C ALA A 122 25.67 -26.50 -3.04
N ARG A 123 25.83 -26.98 -4.26
CA ARG A 123 27.17 -27.04 -4.91
C ARG A 123 27.56 -25.72 -5.55
N PHE A 124 26.59 -24.90 -5.92
CA PHE A 124 26.82 -23.66 -6.64
C PHE A 124 26.73 -22.46 -5.68
N PRO A 125 27.57 -21.43 -5.82
CA PRO A 125 27.47 -20.17 -5.08
C PRO A 125 26.31 -19.31 -5.62
N ILE A 126 25.09 -19.84 -5.54
CA ILE A 126 23.86 -19.18 -6.00
C ILE A 126 22.95 -18.98 -4.79
N ALA A 127 22.52 -17.75 -4.56
CA ALA A 127 21.48 -17.45 -3.59
C ALA A 127 20.10 -17.57 -4.23
N LEU A 128 19.33 -18.54 -3.76
CA LEU A 128 17.95 -18.81 -4.14
C LEU A 128 17.00 -17.96 -3.30
N PHE A 129 16.21 -17.13 -3.98
CA PHE A 129 15.14 -16.35 -3.39
C PHE A 129 13.79 -16.94 -3.76
N ILE A 130 12.98 -17.18 -2.75
CA ILE A 130 11.60 -17.62 -2.89
C ILE A 130 10.70 -16.49 -2.41
N PHE A 131 9.94 -15.91 -3.33
CA PHE A 131 8.99 -14.85 -3.03
C PHE A 131 7.61 -15.43 -2.83
N ILE A 132 7.00 -15.09 -1.69
CA ILE A 132 5.68 -15.53 -1.29
C ILE A 132 4.83 -14.30 -1.03
N ALA A 133 3.75 -14.13 -1.78
CA ALA A 133 2.75 -13.12 -1.47
C ALA A 133 2.06 -13.51 -0.15
N GLY A 134 2.10 -12.63 0.85
CA GLY A 134 1.56 -12.92 2.18
C GLY A 134 0.50 -11.91 2.61
N SER A 135 -0.70 -12.39 2.92
CA SER A 135 -1.68 -11.67 3.74
C SER A 135 -1.47 -12.00 5.24
N ALA A 136 -1.92 -11.13 6.14
CA ALA A 136 -1.82 -11.37 7.57
C ALA A 136 -2.59 -12.64 7.96
N GLY A 137 -1.89 -13.75 8.22
CA GLY A 137 -2.46 -14.99 8.74
C GLY A 137 -2.25 -16.26 7.90
N GLU A 138 -1.60 -16.21 6.74
CA GLU A 138 -1.44 -17.42 5.91
C GLU A 138 -0.39 -18.41 6.44
N MET A 139 -0.81 -19.68 6.59
CA MET A 139 -0.01 -20.82 7.05
C MET A 139 0.92 -21.41 5.96
N TYR A 140 1.47 -20.62 5.03
CA TYR A 140 2.36 -21.17 3.99
C TYR A 140 3.61 -21.83 4.57
N ALA A 141 4.11 -21.36 5.72
CA ALA A 141 5.21 -22.01 6.43
C ALA A 141 4.89 -23.48 6.75
N LYS A 142 3.66 -23.77 7.19
CA LYS A 142 3.21 -25.14 7.47
C LYS A 142 3.16 -25.98 6.18
N THR A 143 2.62 -25.43 5.10
CA THR A 143 2.51 -26.14 3.82
C THR A 143 3.88 -26.39 3.18
N ILE A 144 4.84 -25.47 3.30
CA ILE A 144 6.22 -25.68 2.84
C ILE A 144 6.89 -26.76 3.68
N MET A 145 6.70 -26.75 5.01
CA MET A 145 7.20 -27.82 5.89
C MET A 145 6.64 -29.20 5.51
N GLU A 146 5.36 -29.27 5.13
CA GLU A 146 4.72 -30.52 4.72
C GLU A 146 5.17 -31.00 3.33
N LYS A 147 5.30 -30.09 2.36
CA LYS A 147 5.59 -30.45 0.95
C LYS A 147 7.08 -30.52 0.62
N MET A 148 7.90 -29.70 1.29
CA MET A 148 9.33 -29.51 1.00
C MET A 148 10.14 -29.37 2.31
N PRO A 149 10.12 -30.40 3.19
CA PRO A 149 10.77 -30.35 4.50
C PRO A 149 12.28 -30.14 4.43
N ASP A 150 12.96 -30.72 3.43
CA ASP A 150 14.41 -30.62 3.30
C ASP A 150 14.83 -29.23 2.82
N LEU A 151 14.08 -28.65 1.89
CA LEU A 151 14.27 -27.27 1.44
C LEU A 151 14.02 -26.29 2.60
N TRP A 152 12.96 -26.52 3.38
CA TRP A 152 12.66 -25.72 4.57
C TRP A 152 13.76 -25.80 5.63
N SER A 153 14.30 -26.99 5.89
CA SER A 153 15.41 -27.19 6.83
C SER A 153 16.69 -26.47 6.43
N PHE A 154 16.88 -26.22 5.12
CA PHE A 154 18.09 -25.58 4.59
C PHE A 154 17.94 -24.06 4.40
N ARG A 155 16.77 -23.49 4.74
CA ARG A 155 16.54 -22.04 4.68
C ARG A 155 17.54 -21.30 5.57
N SER A 156 18.19 -20.28 5.00
CA SER A 156 19.19 -19.47 5.69
C SER A 156 18.56 -18.23 6.34
N LEU A 157 17.45 -17.71 5.80
CA LEU A 157 16.74 -16.55 6.35
C LEU A 157 15.28 -16.50 5.88
N ILE A 158 14.42 -15.97 6.75
CA ILE A 158 13.06 -15.54 6.44
C ILE A 158 12.99 -14.04 6.69
N MET A 159 12.37 -13.31 5.77
CA MET A 159 12.21 -11.86 5.82
C MET A 159 10.76 -11.47 5.48
N ASP A 160 10.29 -10.39 6.10
CA ASP A 160 8.93 -9.88 5.93
C ASP A 160 8.94 -8.47 5.37
N LEU A 161 8.90 -8.36 4.05
CA LEU A 161 8.75 -7.09 3.36
C LEU A 161 7.30 -6.62 3.44
N ALA A 162 7.01 -5.87 4.51
CA ALA A 162 5.77 -5.14 4.69
C ALA A 162 6.02 -3.63 4.58
N LEU A 163 5.09 -2.93 3.93
CA LEU A 163 4.92 -1.50 4.19
C LEU A 163 4.31 -1.36 5.60
N PRO A 164 4.69 -0.34 6.39
CA PRO A 164 4.06 -0.06 7.68
C PRO A 164 2.53 -0.05 7.53
N GLU A 165 1.79 -0.47 8.55
CA GLU A 165 0.32 -0.50 8.53
C GLU A 165 -0.36 0.88 8.38
N GLU A 166 0.40 1.97 8.26
CA GLU A 166 -0.11 3.23 7.67
C GLU A 166 -0.42 3.09 6.16
N ALA A 167 0.03 2.01 5.52
CA ALA A 167 -0.28 1.64 4.14
C ALA A 167 -1.48 0.67 4.03
N THR A 168 -2.30 0.52 5.08
CA THR A 168 -3.70 0.12 4.86
C THR A 168 -4.47 1.32 4.32
N LEU A 169 -4.50 1.43 2.99
CA LEU A 169 -5.55 2.15 2.24
C LEU A 169 -5.80 3.61 2.64
N ALA A 170 -4.75 4.35 3.01
CA ALA A 170 -4.75 5.76 2.68
C ALA A 170 -4.53 5.86 1.17
N LEU A 171 -5.59 6.24 0.43
CA LEU A 171 -5.41 6.84 -0.90
C LEU A 171 -4.34 7.93 -0.75
N PRO A 172 -3.43 8.08 -1.73
CA PRO A 172 -2.20 8.86 -1.56
C PRO A 172 -2.52 10.18 -0.88
N ASP A 173 -1.81 10.49 0.21
CA ASP A 173 -1.85 11.79 0.88
C ASP A 173 -1.68 12.86 -0.19
N ARG A 174 -2.80 13.41 -0.67
CA ARG A 174 -2.78 14.62 -1.49
C ARG A 174 -2.50 15.73 -0.51
N PHE A 175 -1.21 16.08 -0.43
CA PHE A 175 -0.76 17.35 0.10
C PHE A 175 -1.66 18.45 -0.46
N ILE A 176 -2.38 19.12 0.43
CA ILE A 176 -2.88 20.47 0.17
C ILE A 176 -1.64 21.37 0.10
N GLU A 177 -1.02 21.43 -1.07
CA GLU A 177 -0.28 22.63 -1.46
C GLU A 177 -1.30 23.57 -2.10
N ALA A 178 -1.92 24.38 -1.24
CA ALA A 178 -2.40 25.68 -1.65
C ALA A 178 -1.17 26.54 -2.01
N ASN A 179 -0.61 26.33 -3.19
CA ASN A 179 0.26 27.29 -3.86
C ASN A 179 0.03 27.22 -5.37
N LEU A 180 -0.47 28.34 -5.89
CA LEU A 180 -0.62 28.65 -7.30
C LEU A 180 0.71 28.45 -8.05
N LEU A 181 0.86 27.29 -8.68
CA LEU A 181 1.62 27.17 -9.92
C LEU A 181 0.74 26.39 -10.89
N SER A 182 0.47 27.02 -12.03
CA SER A 182 -0.31 26.48 -13.14
C SER A 182 0.14 25.06 -13.49
N PHE A 183 -0.63 24.06 -13.04
CA PHE A 183 -0.50 22.70 -13.50
C PHE A 183 -1.18 22.61 -14.87
N ASP A 184 -0.38 22.41 -15.90
CA ASP A 184 -0.86 22.07 -17.23
C ASP A 184 -1.22 20.57 -17.23
N PRO A 185 -2.50 20.19 -17.34
CA PRO A 185 -2.94 18.79 -17.25
C PRO A 185 -2.50 17.94 -18.47
N ALA A 186 -1.83 18.53 -19.46
CA ALA A 186 -1.55 17.89 -20.74
C ALA A 186 -0.31 16.98 -20.78
N THR A 187 0.45 16.79 -19.69
CA THR A 187 1.71 16.01 -19.78
C THR A 187 2.00 15.09 -18.58
N ILE A 188 1.07 14.19 -18.26
CA ILE A 188 1.41 12.97 -17.50
C ILE A 188 1.46 11.81 -18.49
N ILE A 189 2.61 11.61 -19.12
CA ILE A 189 2.87 10.35 -19.83
C ILE A 189 3.17 9.35 -18.72
N ALA A 190 2.22 8.46 -18.44
CA ALA A 190 2.43 7.36 -17.50
C ALA A 190 3.73 6.61 -17.88
N PRO A 191 4.62 6.30 -16.92
CA PRO A 191 5.84 5.56 -17.20
C PRO A 191 5.53 4.28 -18.02
N PRO A 192 6.41 3.85 -18.93
CA PRO A 192 6.19 2.66 -19.75
C PRO A 192 5.88 1.40 -18.92
N GLU A 193 6.43 1.35 -17.70
CA GLU A 193 6.20 0.31 -16.70
C GLU A 193 4.75 0.30 -16.19
N THR A 194 4.16 1.47 -15.94
CA THR A 194 2.76 1.64 -15.49
C THR A 194 1.78 1.14 -16.55
N LEU A 195 2.02 1.43 -17.83
CA LEU A 195 1.17 0.96 -18.93
C LEU A 195 1.27 -0.55 -19.15
N SER A 196 2.46 -1.12 -18.93
CA SER A 196 2.68 -2.57 -19.02
C SER A 196 1.96 -3.31 -17.90
N GLU A 197 2.02 -2.76 -16.68
CA GLU A 197 1.36 -3.32 -15.51
C GLU A 197 -0.16 -3.19 -15.58
N LEU A 198 -0.66 -2.06 -16.09
CA LEU A 198 -2.10 -1.85 -16.30
C LEU A 198 -2.66 -2.91 -17.28
N LYS A 199 -1.96 -3.18 -18.38
CA LYS A 199 -2.33 -4.25 -19.33
C LYS A 199 -2.31 -5.63 -18.68
N ARG A 200 -1.30 -5.92 -17.85
CA ARG A 200 -1.19 -7.20 -17.12
C ARG A 200 -2.37 -7.40 -16.18
N LEU A 201 -2.74 -6.37 -15.41
CA LEU A 201 -3.86 -6.43 -14.46
C LEU A 201 -5.21 -6.52 -15.16
N GLN A 202 -5.39 -5.81 -16.28
CA GLN A 202 -6.60 -5.95 -17.11
C GLN A 202 -6.73 -7.37 -17.67
N GLN A 203 -5.62 -7.97 -18.13
CA GLN A 203 -5.60 -9.35 -18.61
C GLN A 203 -5.90 -10.33 -17.47
N ALA A 204 -5.29 -10.14 -16.29
CA ALA A 204 -5.56 -10.97 -15.12
C ALA A 204 -7.03 -10.87 -14.67
N LEU A 205 -7.63 -9.68 -14.74
CA LEU A 205 -9.05 -9.48 -14.45
C LEU A 205 -9.94 -10.22 -15.47
N ALA A 206 -9.59 -10.20 -16.76
CA ALA A 206 -10.32 -10.88 -17.82
C ALA A 206 -10.20 -12.42 -17.74
N ASP A 207 -9.04 -12.93 -17.33
CA ASP A 207 -8.77 -14.37 -17.22
C ASP A 207 -9.34 -14.97 -15.92
N THR A 208 -9.70 -14.15 -14.93
CA THR A 208 -10.25 -14.59 -13.65
C THR A 208 -11.75 -14.87 -13.75
N PRO A 209 -12.21 -16.09 -13.43
CA PRO A 209 -13.64 -16.40 -13.48
C PRO A 209 -14.42 -15.67 -12.36
N PRO A 210 -15.70 -15.27 -12.59
CA PRO A 210 -16.48 -14.46 -11.65
C PRO A 210 -16.75 -15.08 -10.27
N ASN A 211 -16.44 -16.37 -10.11
CA ASN A 211 -16.58 -17.11 -8.85
C ASN A 211 -15.38 -16.89 -7.89
N GLU A 212 -14.23 -16.43 -8.39
CA GLU A 212 -13.02 -16.15 -7.59
C GLU A 212 -13.04 -14.74 -6.98
N LYS A 213 -14.12 -14.42 -6.25
CA LYS A 213 -14.35 -13.08 -5.67
C LYS A 213 -13.17 -12.57 -4.82
N ALA A 214 -12.54 -13.45 -4.03
CA ALA A 214 -11.41 -13.06 -3.19
C ALA A 214 -10.20 -12.57 -4.02
N TYR A 215 -9.93 -13.20 -5.17
CA TYR A 215 -8.84 -12.76 -6.03
C TYR A 215 -9.20 -11.43 -6.73
N LEU A 216 -10.43 -11.31 -7.23
CA LEU A 216 -10.94 -10.07 -7.82
C LEU A 216 -10.84 -8.87 -6.85
N LEU A 217 -11.19 -9.07 -5.58
CA LEU A 217 -11.10 -8.04 -4.53
C LEU A 217 -9.66 -7.58 -4.25
N THR A 218 -8.64 -8.38 -4.58
CA THR A 218 -7.24 -7.93 -4.49
C THR A 218 -6.76 -7.21 -5.75
N LEU A 219 -7.36 -7.50 -6.90
CA LEU A 219 -7.02 -6.87 -8.18
C LEU A 219 -7.64 -5.49 -8.35
N TYR A 220 -8.90 -5.29 -7.93
CA TYR A 220 -9.61 -4.02 -8.11
C TYR A 220 -8.90 -2.81 -7.49
N PRO A 221 -8.39 -2.84 -6.23
CA PRO A 221 -7.68 -1.71 -5.66
C PRO A 221 -6.40 -1.35 -6.41
N GLN A 222 -5.68 -2.36 -6.91
CA GLN A 222 -4.43 -2.17 -7.66
C GLN A 222 -4.70 -1.55 -9.03
N LEU A 223 -5.71 -2.06 -9.73
CA LEU A 223 -6.11 -1.55 -11.03
C LEU A 223 -6.62 -0.10 -10.92
N PHE A 224 -7.48 0.15 -9.94
CA PHE A 224 -8.00 1.48 -9.65
C PHE A 224 -6.86 2.47 -9.38
N ARG A 225 -5.92 2.13 -8.50
CA ARG A 225 -4.80 3.00 -8.15
C ARG A 225 -3.98 3.39 -9.38
N LEU A 226 -3.62 2.41 -10.22
CA LEU A 226 -2.82 2.68 -11.42
C LEU A 226 -3.60 3.48 -12.46
N GLN A 227 -4.91 3.23 -12.62
CA GLN A 227 -5.77 4.03 -13.50
C GLN A 227 -5.87 5.48 -13.00
N PHE A 228 -6.05 5.68 -11.70
CA PHE A 228 -6.10 7.01 -11.08
C PHE A 228 -4.77 7.77 -11.26
N GLU A 229 -3.64 7.14 -10.95
CA GLU A 229 -2.30 7.72 -11.12
C GLU A 229 -1.97 8.00 -12.60
N SER A 230 -2.48 7.18 -13.52
CA SER A 230 -2.30 7.37 -14.96
C SER A 230 -3.24 8.41 -15.57
N GLY A 231 -4.16 8.99 -14.80
CA GLY A 231 -5.19 9.92 -15.29
C GLY A 231 -6.34 9.26 -16.05
N ASN A 232 -6.43 7.93 -16.07
CA ASN A 232 -7.50 7.15 -16.71
C ASN A 232 -8.73 7.07 -15.79
N TYR A 233 -9.27 8.22 -15.42
CA TYR A 233 -10.29 8.34 -14.38
C TYR A 233 -11.65 7.71 -14.75
N GLN A 234 -12.03 7.67 -16.03
CA GLN A 234 -13.26 7.00 -16.48
C GLN A 234 -13.18 5.48 -16.29
N ASP A 235 -12.02 4.89 -16.60
CA ASP A 235 -11.75 3.47 -16.37
C ASP A 235 -11.69 3.18 -14.87
N ALA A 236 -11.13 4.11 -14.07
CA ALA A 236 -11.08 4.03 -12.62
C ALA A 236 -12.49 3.99 -12.01
N LEU A 237 -13.41 4.85 -12.46
CA LEU A 237 -14.82 4.84 -12.02
C LEU A 237 -15.53 3.54 -12.39
N THR A 238 -15.34 3.06 -13.61
CA THR A 238 -15.91 1.78 -14.07
C THR A 238 -15.41 0.62 -13.21
N THR A 239 -14.11 0.62 -12.90
CA THR A 239 -13.48 -0.39 -12.04
C THR A 239 -14.05 -0.32 -10.61
N LEU A 240 -14.20 0.89 -10.04
CA LEU A 240 -14.82 1.08 -8.73
C LEU A 240 -16.29 0.62 -8.70
N GLU A 241 -17.05 0.79 -9.78
CA GLU A 241 -18.44 0.31 -9.87
C GLU A 241 -18.54 -1.20 -9.89
N THR A 242 -17.69 -1.85 -10.68
CA THR A 242 -17.61 -3.32 -10.69
C THR A 242 -17.20 -3.85 -9.31
N TRP A 243 -16.22 -3.21 -8.67
CA TRP A 243 -15.80 -3.55 -7.31
C TRP A 243 -16.94 -3.35 -6.29
N HIS A 244 -17.67 -2.24 -6.37
CA HIS A 244 -18.78 -1.93 -5.46
C HIS A 244 -19.87 -2.99 -5.48
N SER A 245 -20.18 -3.54 -6.68
CA SER A 245 -21.20 -4.58 -6.85
C SER A 245 -20.84 -5.91 -6.20
N GLN A 246 -19.55 -6.17 -5.98
CA GLN A 246 -19.03 -7.45 -5.47
C GLN A 246 -18.55 -7.37 -4.01
N ALA A 247 -18.27 -6.17 -3.52
CA ALA A 247 -17.69 -5.86 -2.22
C ALA A 247 -18.65 -6.03 -1.04
N GLY A 248 -18.09 -6.39 0.13
CA GLY A 248 -18.77 -6.32 1.43
C GLY A 248 -18.81 -4.89 1.99
N ASN A 249 -19.55 -4.67 3.08
CA ASN A 249 -19.76 -3.32 3.62
C ASN A 249 -18.47 -2.58 3.98
N ASN A 250 -17.44 -3.27 4.48
CA ASN A 250 -16.16 -2.63 4.82
C ASN A 250 -15.41 -2.10 3.59
N ASP A 251 -15.41 -2.86 2.50
CA ASP A 251 -14.77 -2.46 1.24
C ASP A 251 -15.58 -1.36 0.55
N LYS A 252 -16.91 -1.36 0.70
CA LYS A 252 -17.80 -0.33 0.11
C LYS A 252 -17.46 1.08 0.58
N THR A 253 -17.10 1.26 1.84
CA THR A 253 -16.65 2.56 2.37
C THR A 253 -15.45 3.09 1.59
N GLN A 254 -14.41 2.25 1.41
CA GLN A 254 -13.19 2.64 0.69
C GLN A 254 -13.46 2.92 -0.79
N ILE A 255 -14.37 2.16 -1.40
CA ILE A 255 -14.78 2.37 -2.79
C ILE A 255 -15.48 3.71 -2.96
N LEU A 256 -16.35 4.10 -2.02
CA LEU A 256 -17.03 5.39 -2.05
C LEU A 256 -16.04 6.55 -1.83
N ILE A 257 -15.08 6.40 -0.91
CA ILE A 257 -13.99 7.39 -0.75
C ILE A 257 -13.19 7.50 -2.06
N GLY A 258 -12.83 6.39 -2.68
CA GLY A 258 -12.13 6.37 -3.97
C GLY A 258 -12.92 7.03 -5.11
N LYS A 259 -14.25 6.82 -5.18
CA LYS A 259 -15.12 7.54 -6.11
C LYS A 259 -15.11 9.04 -5.82
N GLY A 260 -15.19 9.42 -4.55
CA GLY A 260 -15.11 10.80 -4.10
C GLY A 260 -13.82 11.49 -4.57
N ASP A 261 -12.67 10.87 -4.33
CA ASP A 261 -11.35 11.38 -4.74
C ASP A 261 -11.23 11.53 -6.27
N VAL A 262 -11.82 10.62 -7.05
CA VAL A 262 -11.88 10.72 -8.51
C VAL A 262 -12.71 11.93 -8.96
N TYR A 263 -13.93 12.07 -8.42
CA TYR A 263 -14.81 13.19 -8.76
C TYR A 263 -14.22 14.54 -8.32
N GLU A 264 -13.59 14.59 -7.15
CA GLU A 264 -12.87 15.78 -6.68
C GLU A 264 -11.74 16.16 -7.64
N THR A 265 -10.96 15.18 -8.11
CA THR A 265 -9.88 15.41 -9.07
C THR A 265 -10.40 15.88 -10.43
N PHE A 266 -11.59 15.43 -10.85
CA PHE A 266 -12.29 15.95 -12.03
C PHE A 266 -12.86 17.36 -11.83
N GLY A 267 -12.94 17.85 -10.59
CA GLY A 267 -13.58 19.12 -10.24
C GLY A 267 -15.09 19.04 -10.04
N ASP A 268 -15.70 17.85 -10.08
CA ASP A 268 -17.11 17.66 -9.73
C ASP A 268 -17.26 17.50 -8.22
N LEU A 269 -17.20 18.64 -7.53
CA LEU A 269 -17.27 18.70 -6.07
C LEU A 269 -18.60 18.19 -5.50
N ASN A 270 -19.69 18.26 -6.27
CA ASN A 270 -21.00 17.79 -5.81
C ASN A 270 -21.05 16.25 -5.81
N GLN A 271 -20.61 15.61 -6.89
CA GLN A 271 -20.49 14.15 -6.91
C GLN A 271 -19.47 13.64 -5.89
N ALA A 272 -18.37 14.37 -5.69
CA ALA A 272 -17.40 14.03 -4.65
C ALA A 272 -18.05 14.06 -3.26
N LEU A 273 -18.77 15.13 -2.94
CA LEU A 273 -19.47 15.31 -1.68
C LEU A 273 -20.52 14.21 -1.43
N ASP A 274 -21.34 13.88 -2.42
CA ASP A 274 -22.35 12.81 -2.32
C ASP A 274 -21.71 11.46 -1.98
N ASN A 275 -20.57 11.13 -2.61
CA ASN A 275 -19.85 9.89 -2.33
C ASN A 275 -19.21 9.88 -0.93
N PHE A 276 -18.63 10.99 -0.48
CA PHE A 276 -18.05 11.07 0.87
C PHE A 276 -19.12 11.04 1.97
N ILE A 277 -20.28 11.67 1.76
CA ILE A 277 -21.41 11.59 2.72
C ILE A 277 -21.94 10.14 2.78
N ALA A 278 -22.07 9.47 1.63
CA ALA A 278 -22.47 8.07 1.60
C ALA A 278 -21.45 7.16 2.31
N ALA A 279 -20.15 7.44 2.15
CA ALA A 279 -19.08 6.73 2.85
C ALA A 279 -19.14 6.96 4.36
N LEU A 280 -19.35 8.21 4.80
CA LEU A 280 -19.49 8.58 6.21
C LEU A 280 -20.64 7.81 6.87
N ALA A 281 -21.80 7.76 6.23
CA ALA A 281 -22.96 7.02 6.74
C ALA A 281 -22.68 5.51 6.90
N LEU A 282 -21.85 4.91 6.03
CA LEU A 282 -21.41 3.53 6.19
C LEU A 282 -20.39 3.37 7.33
N CYS A 283 -19.44 4.29 7.47
CA CYS A 283 -18.48 4.29 8.58
C CYS A 283 -19.18 4.29 9.94
N GLU A 284 -20.28 5.06 10.08
CA GLU A 284 -21.08 5.10 11.30
C GLU A 284 -21.77 3.77 11.59
N GLN A 285 -22.23 3.06 10.55
CA GLN A 285 -22.84 1.74 10.70
C GLN A 285 -21.81 0.66 11.04
N THR A 286 -20.61 0.74 10.48
CA THR A 286 -19.53 -0.24 10.68
C THR A 286 -18.62 0.09 11.87
N ASN A 287 -18.82 1.24 12.53
CA ASN A 287 -17.92 1.80 13.55
C ASN A 287 -16.46 1.95 13.08
N ASP A 288 -16.28 2.28 11.80
CA ASP A 288 -14.96 2.52 11.21
C ASP A 288 -14.50 3.95 11.48
N THR A 289 -13.77 4.12 12.58
CA THR A 289 -13.28 5.42 13.04
C THR A 289 -12.23 6.04 12.12
N THR A 290 -11.39 5.22 11.47
CA THR A 290 -10.32 5.70 10.58
C THR A 290 -10.93 6.31 9.32
N ASN A 291 -11.79 5.57 8.63
CA ASN A 291 -12.43 6.07 7.42
C ASN A 291 -13.44 7.19 7.72
N LYS A 292 -14.06 7.19 8.91
CA LYS A 292 -14.89 8.31 9.36
C LYS A 292 -14.09 9.62 9.37
N ALA A 293 -12.88 9.63 9.95
CA ALA A 293 -12.03 10.83 9.98
C ALA A 293 -11.70 11.34 8.58
N ILE A 294 -11.34 10.45 7.65
CA ILE A 294 -11.05 10.79 6.25
C ILE A 294 -12.28 11.42 5.58
N CYS A 295 -13.47 10.86 5.78
CA CYS A 295 -14.69 11.40 5.19
C CYS A 295 -15.00 12.81 5.73
N LEU A 296 -14.90 13.01 7.05
CA LEU A 296 -15.12 14.32 7.68
C LEU A 296 -14.15 15.38 7.12
N GLU A 297 -12.88 15.03 6.98
CA GLU A 297 -11.86 15.89 6.37
C GLU A 297 -12.22 16.28 4.93
N ARG A 298 -12.54 15.29 4.08
CA ARG A 298 -12.83 15.51 2.65
C ARG A 298 -14.08 16.36 2.47
N ILE A 299 -15.13 16.07 3.24
CA ILE A 299 -16.38 16.84 3.23
C ILE A 299 -16.12 18.29 3.66
N GLY A 300 -15.42 18.51 4.77
CA GLY A 300 -15.09 19.85 5.25
C GLY A 300 -14.23 20.64 4.26
N SER A 301 -13.29 19.96 3.60
CA SER A 301 -12.43 20.57 2.56
C SER A 301 -13.23 20.98 1.33
N ILE A 302 -14.17 20.15 0.87
CA ILE A 302 -15.07 20.49 -0.23
C ILE A 302 -15.94 21.70 0.13
N TYR A 303 -16.54 21.72 1.33
CA TYR A 303 -17.33 22.87 1.76
C TYR A 303 -16.49 24.15 1.86
N THR A 304 -15.24 24.03 2.29
CA THR A 304 -14.28 25.16 2.29
C THR A 304 -14.03 25.66 0.86
N ALA A 305 -13.78 24.76 -0.09
CA ALA A 305 -13.58 25.10 -1.51
C ALA A 305 -14.81 25.73 -2.15
N GLN A 306 -16.01 25.35 -1.71
CA GLN A 306 -17.28 25.95 -2.13
C GLN A 306 -17.59 27.28 -1.41
N GLY A 307 -16.78 27.69 -0.43
CA GLY A 307 -17.01 28.89 0.38
C GLY A 307 -18.08 28.75 1.46
N ASN A 308 -18.60 27.54 1.68
CA ASN A 308 -19.56 27.24 2.74
C ASN A 308 -18.84 26.95 4.07
N LEU A 309 -18.24 28.00 4.62
CA LEU A 309 -17.34 27.89 5.78
C LEU A 309 -18.05 27.40 7.05
N GLU A 310 -19.34 27.67 7.23
CA GLU A 310 -20.10 27.18 8.39
C GLU A 310 -20.27 25.66 8.37
N GLN A 311 -20.59 25.07 7.21
CA GLN A 311 -20.64 23.62 7.08
C GLN A 311 -19.25 23.01 7.23
N ALA A 312 -18.23 23.62 6.63
CA ALA A 312 -16.85 23.16 6.78
C ALA A 312 -16.42 23.06 8.26
N LEU A 313 -16.71 24.11 9.04
CA LEU A 313 -16.43 24.10 10.49
C LEU A 313 -17.12 22.95 11.21
N ALA A 314 -18.41 22.72 10.95
CA ALA A 314 -19.14 21.64 11.62
C ALA A 314 -18.48 20.27 11.40
N TYR A 315 -18.03 19.98 10.18
CA TYR A 315 -17.34 18.73 9.87
C TYR A 315 -15.92 18.66 10.47
N PHE A 316 -15.16 19.76 10.46
CA PHE A 316 -13.83 19.80 11.08
C PHE A 316 -13.88 19.77 12.62
N GLU A 317 -14.94 20.30 13.24
CA GLU A 317 -15.19 20.18 14.68
C GLU A 317 -15.48 18.72 15.05
N GLU A 318 -16.29 18.02 14.24
CA GLU A 318 -16.54 16.58 14.42
C GLU A 318 -15.25 15.75 14.25
N GLU A 319 -14.44 16.04 13.23
CA GLU A 319 -13.13 15.41 12.99
C GLU A 319 -12.21 15.62 14.21
N THR A 320 -12.14 16.85 14.71
CA THR A 320 -11.33 17.22 15.89
C THR A 320 -11.81 16.50 17.15
N ALA A 321 -13.12 16.42 17.38
CA ALA A 321 -13.69 15.71 18.51
C ALA A 321 -13.34 14.21 18.47
N LEU A 322 -13.40 13.60 17.29
CA LEU A 322 -13.01 12.20 17.07
C LEU A 322 -11.53 11.98 17.39
N PHE A 323 -10.61 12.74 16.79
CA PHE A 323 -9.18 12.59 17.04
C PHE A 323 -8.81 12.89 18.49
N LYS A 324 -9.46 13.87 19.12
CA LYS A 324 -9.27 14.18 20.54
C LYS A 324 -9.66 13.00 21.42
N SER A 325 -10.81 12.37 21.16
CA SER A 325 -11.25 11.16 21.87
C SER A 325 -10.25 10.01 21.69
N LEU A 326 -9.84 9.74 20.45
CA LEU A 326 -8.87 8.69 20.13
C LEU A 326 -7.51 8.92 20.79
N TYR A 327 -7.02 10.16 20.82
CA TYR A 327 -5.77 10.51 21.46
C TYR A 327 -5.82 10.36 22.99
N VAL A 328 -6.96 10.69 23.62
CA VAL A 328 -7.15 10.47 25.07
C VAL A 328 -7.10 8.97 25.42
N VAL A 329 -7.72 8.12 24.59
CA VAL A 329 -7.74 6.67 24.82
C VAL A 329 -6.39 6.02 24.48
N TYR A 330 -5.73 6.49 23.43
CA TYR A 330 -4.47 5.93 22.91
C TYR A 330 -3.38 7.00 22.81
N PRO A 331 -2.87 7.53 23.94
CA PRO A 331 -1.95 8.67 23.95
C PRO A 331 -0.57 8.38 23.31
N SER A 332 -0.19 7.11 23.23
CA SER A 332 1.06 6.69 22.56
C SER A 332 0.91 6.53 21.04
N ASN A 333 -0.30 6.65 20.49
CA ASN A 333 -0.51 6.55 19.05
C ASN A 333 -0.18 7.88 18.36
N VAL A 334 0.93 7.86 17.62
CA VAL A 334 1.47 9.04 16.93
C VAL A 334 0.52 9.56 15.87
N SER A 335 -0.15 8.66 15.13
CA SER A 335 -1.04 9.01 14.03
C SER A 335 -2.29 9.74 14.53
N PHE A 336 -2.85 9.37 15.69
CA PHE A 336 -3.98 10.12 16.29
C PHE A 336 -3.58 11.50 16.78
N LYS A 337 -2.39 11.63 17.38
CA LYS A 337 -1.85 12.94 17.77
C LYS A 337 -1.63 13.83 16.55
N HIS A 338 -1.11 13.25 15.47
CA HIS A 338 -0.91 13.96 14.22
C HIS A 338 -2.23 14.38 13.57
N GLY A 339 -3.23 13.49 13.52
CA GLY A 339 -4.57 13.81 13.04
C GLY A 339 -5.22 14.96 13.81
N LEU A 340 -5.10 14.96 15.15
CA LEU A 340 -5.56 16.06 16.00
C LEU A 340 -4.85 17.39 15.70
N ALA A 341 -3.55 17.35 15.41
CA ALA A 341 -2.80 18.54 15.04
C ALA A 341 -3.32 19.13 13.71
N ILE A 342 -3.48 18.28 12.70
CA ILE A 342 -4.00 18.69 11.38
C ILE A 342 -5.42 19.21 11.46
N SER A 343 -6.29 18.61 12.28
CA SER A 343 -7.66 19.09 12.45
C SER A 343 -7.72 20.49 13.07
N TYR A 344 -6.83 20.81 14.01
CA TYR A 344 -6.67 22.18 14.51
C TYR A 344 -6.15 23.16 13.45
N GLU A 345 -5.23 22.75 12.57
CA GLU A 345 -4.82 23.60 11.45
C GLU A 345 -6.02 23.97 10.57
N LYS A 346 -6.87 23.00 10.22
CA LYS A 346 -8.06 23.22 9.38
C LYS A 346 -9.07 24.14 10.03
N LEU A 347 -9.34 23.97 11.34
CA LEU A 347 -10.20 24.89 12.10
C LEU A 347 -9.63 26.31 12.10
N GLY A 348 -8.33 26.45 12.37
CA GLY A 348 -7.65 27.75 12.33
C GLY A 348 -7.71 28.42 10.95
N ALA A 349 -7.47 27.65 9.88
CA ALA A 349 -7.56 28.13 8.50
C ALA A 349 -8.99 28.55 8.12
N THR A 350 -10.00 27.77 8.54
CA THR A 350 -11.41 28.06 8.25
C THR A 350 -11.88 29.31 9.00
N HIS A 351 -11.48 29.48 10.27
CA HIS A 351 -11.74 30.71 11.01
C HIS A 351 -11.01 31.92 10.45
N THR A 352 -9.78 31.73 9.94
CA THR A 352 -9.07 32.79 9.22
C THR A 352 -9.85 33.23 7.99
N ALA A 353 -10.39 32.30 7.21
CA ALA A 353 -11.22 32.59 6.05
C ALA A 353 -12.54 33.30 6.41
N GLN A 354 -13.10 33.07 7.60
CA GLN A 354 -14.24 33.82 8.14
C GLN A 354 -13.88 35.20 8.69
N GLY A 355 -12.59 35.52 8.83
CA GLY A 355 -12.11 36.75 9.49
C GLY A 355 -12.06 36.68 11.02
N ASN A 356 -12.31 35.51 11.61
CA ASN A 356 -12.28 35.27 13.05
C ASN A 356 -10.85 35.01 13.54
N LEU A 357 -9.96 36.01 13.37
CA LEU A 357 -8.53 35.87 13.60
C LEU A 357 -8.15 35.47 15.04
N ALA A 358 -8.92 35.90 16.05
CA ALA A 358 -8.67 35.52 17.44
C ALA A 358 -8.91 34.02 17.69
N GLN A 359 -10.01 33.47 17.18
CA GLN A 359 -10.28 32.03 17.27
C GLN A 359 -9.29 31.23 16.42
N ALA A 360 -8.93 31.74 15.24
CA ALA A 360 -7.91 31.12 14.40
C ALA A 360 -6.57 30.99 15.13
N LEU A 361 -6.17 32.04 15.88
CA LEU A 361 -4.94 32.03 16.67
C LEU A 361 -4.95 30.91 17.72
N GLU A 362 -6.04 30.75 18.49
CA GLU A 362 -6.16 29.69 19.50
C GLU A 362 -5.96 28.29 18.89
N PHE A 363 -6.54 28.04 17.72
CA PHE A 363 -6.36 26.76 17.02
C PHE A 363 -4.95 26.58 16.47
N PHE A 364 -4.33 27.63 15.92
CA PHE A 364 -2.95 27.55 15.46
C PHE A 364 -1.94 27.37 16.60
N GLU A 365 -2.22 27.88 17.81
CA GLU A 365 -1.42 27.63 19.00
C GLU A 365 -1.47 26.15 19.41
N GLU A 366 -2.66 25.52 19.38
CA GLU A 366 -2.78 24.08 19.65
C GLU A 366 -2.12 23.23 18.55
N PHE A 367 -2.25 23.61 17.29
CA PHE A 367 -1.54 22.98 16.17
C PHE A 367 -0.02 23.05 16.35
N TYR A 368 0.51 24.21 16.73
CA TYR A 368 1.93 24.42 17.03
C TYR A 368 2.39 23.52 18.18
N ARG A 369 1.66 23.52 19.30
CA ARG A 369 1.99 22.72 20.48
C ARG A 369 2.14 21.24 20.13
N LEU A 370 1.14 20.67 19.44
CA LEU A 370 1.17 19.26 19.04
C LEU A 370 2.26 18.96 18.00
N SER A 371 2.45 19.84 17.02
CA SER A 371 3.49 19.69 15.99
C SER A 371 4.91 19.76 16.58
N GLN A 372 5.12 20.63 17.57
CA GLN A 372 6.38 20.72 18.29
C GLN A 372 6.68 19.42 19.05
N GLU A 373 5.69 18.88 19.78
CA GLU A 373 5.84 17.63 20.51
C GLU A 373 6.12 16.44 19.55
N LEU A 374 5.45 16.39 18.39
CA LEU A 374 5.67 15.37 17.37
C LEU A 374 7.08 15.45 16.76
N TYR A 375 7.54 16.65 16.41
CA TYR A 375 8.89 16.84 15.88
C TYR A 375 9.97 16.52 16.92
N ALA A 376 9.78 16.91 18.18
CA ALA A 376 10.71 16.61 19.27
C ALA A 376 10.87 15.09 19.49
N ALA A 377 9.79 14.32 19.39
CA ALA A 377 9.83 12.87 19.50
C ALA A 377 10.41 12.17 18.26
N TYR A 378 10.22 12.75 17.07
CA TYR A 378 10.59 12.13 15.79
C TYR A 378 11.30 13.13 14.84
N PRO A 379 12.51 13.61 15.19
CA PRO A 379 13.18 14.71 14.48
C PRO A 379 13.61 14.36 13.05
N SER A 380 13.74 13.08 12.72
CA SER A 380 14.06 12.59 11.37
C SER A 380 12.83 12.48 10.46
N ASN A 381 11.61 12.67 10.98
CA ASN A 381 10.40 12.61 10.17
C ASN A 381 10.12 13.95 9.49
N VAL A 382 10.26 13.96 8.17
CA VAL A 382 10.05 15.15 7.32
C VAL A 382 8.63 15.70 7.47
N ARG A 383 7.61 14.85 7.63
CA ARG A 383 6.21 15.28 7.78
C ARG A 383 6.01 16.15 9.03
N PHE A 384 6.59 15.75 10.15
CA PHE A 384 6.47 16.52 11.40
C PHE A 384 7.32 17.78 11.40
N LYS A 385 8.49 17.74 10.73
CA LYS A 385 9.28 18.95 10.47
C LYS A 385 8.48 19.96 9.64
N ASN A 386 7.79 19.50 8.59
CA ASN A 386 6.94 20.36 7.76
C ASN A 386 5.74 20.89 8.55
N GLY A 387 5.05 20.05 9.33
CA GLY A 387 3.94 20.49 10.19
C GLY A 387 4.37 21.59 11.18
N LEU A 388 5.55 21.45 11.78
CA LEU A 388 6.11 22.49 12.65
C LEU A 388 6.43 23.78 11.85
N ALA A 389 6.98 23.68 10.65
CA ALA A 389 7.23 24.85 9.81
C ALA A 389 5.92 25.58 9.43
N VAL A 390 4.88 24.84 9.04
CA VAL A 390 3.55 25.40 8.72
C VAL A 390 2.97 26.08 9.95
N SER A 391 3.11 25.50 11.14
CA SER A 391 2.60 26.12 12.37
C SER A 391 3.23 27.49 12.67
N TYR A 392 4.54 27.66 12.40
CA TYR A 392 5.20 28.96 12.51
C TYR A 392 4.68 29.97 11.47
N GLU A 393 4.45 29.52 10.24
CA GLU A 393 3.89 30.35 9.17
C GLU A 393 2.48 30.82 9.54
N ARG A 394 1.59 29.92 9.96
CA ARG A 394 0.21 30.24 10.35
C ARG A 394 0.16 31.22 11.52
N LEU A 395 0.97 30.99 12.56
CA LEU A 395 1.05 31.89 13.72
C LEU A 395 1.58 33.28 13.32
N GLY A 396 2.66 33.33 12.54
CA GLY A 396 3.23 34.60 12.06
C GLY A 396 2.26 35.39 11.20
N ALA A 397 1.58 34.73 10.26
CA ALA A 397 0.55 35.35 9.42
C ALA A 397 -0.62 35.89 10.26
N THR A 398 -1.08 35.11 11.25
CA THR A 398 -2.20 35.50 12.13
C THR A 398 -1.84 36.67 13.03
N HIS A 399 -0.65 36.67 13.64
CA HIS A 399 -0.16 37.81 14.43
C HIS A 399 0.01 39.08 13.60
N THR A 400 0.48 38.95 12.36
CA THR A 400 0.56 40.07 11.41
C THR A 400 -0.82 40.65 11.15
N ALA A 401 -1.81 39.78 10.85
CA ALA A 401 -3.18 40.20 10.58
C ALA A 401 -3.88 40.84 11.80
N LEU A 402 -3.53 40.40 13.01
CA LEU A 402 -4.01 41.01 14.27
C LEU A 402 -3.31 42.33 14.63
N GLY A 403 -2.20 42.68 13.97
CA GLY A 403 -1.43 43.89 14.28
C GLY A 403 -0.55 43.76 15.52
N ASN A 404 -0.15 42.54 15.89
CA ASN A 404 0.64 42.25 17.10
C ASN A 404 2.16 42.36 16.87
N LEU A 405 2.60 42.99 15.77
CA LEU A 405 4.01 43.06 15.35
C LEU A 405 4.74 44.33 15.79
#